data_AF-A0A2V9ALH2-F1
#
_entry.id   AF-A0A2V9ALH2-F1
#
_cell.length_a   1.000
_cell.length_b   1.000
_cell.length_c   1.000
_cell.angle_alpha   90.00
_cell.angle_beta   90.00
_cell.angle_gamma   90.00
#
_symmetry.space_group_name_H-M   'P 1'
#
loop_
_entity.id
_entity.type
_entity.pdbx_description
1 polymer ?
#
loop_
_entity_poly.entity_id
_entity_poly.type
_entity_poly.pdbx_seq_one_letter_code
_entity_poly.pdbx_strand_id
1 'polypeptide(L)'
;MNCAEAAECVSALFDGEPMPREAAAHLSDCEECRRRVNQYAEMGAELRCVASVAVPRIIPDGRWRLAEPAAAGNWLRKWRETMRIPRFAFALMVLTLLALSTGLFLSRAKETPRWFAYELSGRDGKMITGGAVPINRAGDPYYDNEAGMNYADGTVWFHLRMLGQIGETERIGARTLWLPVGERDKWERVRGMPEREFLYSPGEELKIPVEGYGNLEIKGQFESTVPEVVQRGLYPEDGKFRISPPVVLIREKEMLMKGDMGGGQLSIDKSYFAYGDQDHGWYLFSAKPIAGAVEGTLTMNQIEFKLDDRHYFLFTGDPILFGKVKIWVKHFPSIQDFDPTSPRMDWAAENGPALAFGELKNLAVEKEGSSLK
;
A
#
# COMPACT_ATOMS: atom_id res chain seq x y z
N MET A 1 3.19 18.83 -43.29
CA MET A 1 4.10 17.79 -42.81
C MET A 1 3.58 16.43 -43.25
N ASN A 2 4.45 15.54 -43.72
CA ASN A 2 4.10 14.14 -44.03
C ASN A 2 4.45 13.19 -42.86
N CYS A 3 3.99 11.94 -42.93
CA CYS A 3 4.19 10.97 -41.84
C CYS A 3 5.67 10.57 -41.63
N ALA A 4 6.54 10.75 -42.62
CA ALA A 4 7.97 10.45 -42.48
C ALA A 4 8.67 11.55 -41.67
N GLU A 5 8.41 12.81 -42.01
CA GLU A 5 8.88 13.99 -41.26
C GLU A 5 8.35 14.00 -39.82
N ALA A 6 7.08 13.62 -39.64
CA ALA A 6 6.47 13.51 -38.32
C ALA A 6 7.09 12.39 -37.47
N ALA A 7 7.59 11.30 -38.09
CA ALA A 7 8.19 10.18 -37.36
C ALA A 7 9.49 10.57 -36.66
N GLU A 8 10.33 11.38 -37.32
CA GLU A 8 11.56 11.92 -36.68
C GLU A 8 11.20 12.82 -35.50
N CYS A 9 10.18 13.67 -35.65
CA CYS A 9 9.68 14.53 -34.57
C CYS A 9 9.08 13.73 -33.39
N VAL A 10 8.49 12.56 -33.66
CA VAL A 10 7.99 11.65 -32.62
C VAL A 10 9.14 11.02 -31.84
N SER A 11 10.22 10.58 -32.50
CA SER A 11 11.39 10.05 -31.80
C SER A 11 12.01 11.11 -30.88
N ALA A 12 12.26 12.31 -31.42
CA ALA A 12 12.84 13.43 -30.68
C ALA A 12 12.02 13.83 -29.44
N LEU A 13 10.68 13.70 -29.50
CA LEU A 13 9.81 13.93 -28.35
C LEU A 13 10.15 13.01 -27.16
N PHE A 14 10.45 11.73 -27.41
CA PHE A 14 10.79 10.77 -26.36
C PHE A 14 12.19 10.96 -25.79
N ASP A 15 13.07 11.66 -26.52
CA ASP A 15 14.38 12.12 -26.05
C ASP A 15 14.30 13.45 -25.27
N GLY A 16 13.09 14.01 -25.14
CA GLY A 16 12.83 15.26 -24.41
C GLY A 16 13.01 16.53 -25.24
N GLU A 17 13.13 16.41 -26.56
CA GLU A 17 13.25 17.55 -27.46
C GLU A 17 11.88 18.23 -27.71
N PRO A 18 11.86 19.56 -27.92
CA PRO A 18 10.63 20.29 -28.19
C PRO A 18 10.06 19.93 -29.57
N MET A 19 8.76 19.62 -29.62
CA MET A 19 8.07 19.28 -30.86
C MET A 19 7.62 20.53 -31.66
N PRO A 20 7.90 20.61 -32.97
CA PRO A 20 7.38 21.67 -33.83
C PRO A 20 5.85 21.67 -33.89
N ARG A 21 5.24 22.86 -33.97
CA ARG A 21 3.76 23.00 -34.04
C ARG A 21 3.12 22.24 -35.20
N GLU A 22 3.80 22.19 -36.34
CA GLU A 22 3.34 21.48 -37.53
C GLU A 22 3.31 19.97 -37.33
N ALA A 23 4.25 19.42 -36.54
CA ALA A 23 4.27 18.01 -36.16
C ALA A 23 3.16 17.67 -35.17
N ALA A 24 2.94 18.54 -34.17
CA ALA A 24 1.86 18.37 -33.20
C ALA A 24 0.46 18.38 -33.86
N ALA A 25 0.23 19.28 -34.82
CA ALA A 25 -1.01 19.35 -35.58
C ALA A 25 -1.18 18.11 -36.50
N HIS A 26 -0.11 17.62 -37.11
CA HIS A 26 -0.19 16.39 -37.89
C HIS A 26 -0.50 15.16 -37.02
N LEU A 27 0.08 15.09 -35.82
CA LEU A 27 -0.14 14.02 -34.86
C LEU A 27 -1.58 13.99 -34.33
N SER A 28 -2.25 15.13 -34.16
CA SER A 28 -3.65 15.14 -33.75
C SER A 28 -4.57 14.53 -34.80
N ASP A 29 -4.21 14.66 -36.08
CA ASP A 29 -5.11 14.36 -37.20
C ASP A 29 -4.76 13.04 -37.91
N CYS A 30 -3.54 12.53 -37.77
CA CYS A 30 -3.07 11.31 -38.43
C CYS A 30 -3.06 10.08 -37.49
N GLU A 31 -3.92 9.10 -37.78
CA GLU A 31 -4.03 7.86 -37.01
C GLU A 31 -2.73 7.04 -36.98
N GLU A 32 -2.03 6.94 -38.10
CA GLU A 32 -0.78 6.19 -38.20
C GLU A 32 0.32 6.79 -37.32
N CYS A 33 0.42 8.12 -37.26
CA CYS A 33 1.39 8.79 -36.40
C CYS A 33 1.02 8.65 -34.90
N ARG A 34 -0.28 8.67 -34.55
CA ARG A 34 -0.71 8.36 -33.17
C ARG A 34 -0.37 6.93 -32.75
N ARG A 35 -0.56 5.96 -33.66
CA ARG A 35 -0.17 4.57 -33.42
C ARG A 35 1.32 4.43 -33.14
N ARG A 36 2.16 5.16 -33.89
CA ARG A 36 3.61 5.19 -33.65
C ARG A 36 3.98 5.81 -32.29
N VAL A 37 3.34 6.91 -31.90
CA VAL A 37 3.56 7.51 -30.56
C VAL A 37 3.26 6.49 -29.45
N ASN A 38 2.16 5.76 -29.57
CA ASN A 38 1.80 4.73 -28.58
C ASN A 38 2.84 3.60 -28.54
N GLN A 39 3.33 3.14 -29.70
CA GLN A 39 4.39 2.13 -29.77
C GLN A 39 5.69 2.58 -29.10
N TYR A 40 6.12 3.83 -29.31
CA TYR A 40 7.30 4.38 -28.62
C TYR A 40 7.07 4.53 -27.11
N ALA A 41 5.86 4.90 -26.68
CA ALA A 41 5.50 4.97 -25.26
C ALA A 41 5.53 3.60 -24.58
N GLU A 42 4.98 2.57 -25.24
CA GLU A 42 5.02 1.17 -24.79
C GLU A 42 6.47 0.68 -24.66
N MET A 43 7.29 0.87 -25.71
CA MET A 43 8.70 0.48 -25.69
C MET A 43 9.49 1.22 -24.59
N GLY A 44 9.23 2.51 -24.39
CA GLY A 44 9.83 3.28 -23.30
C GLY A 44 9.41 2.80 -21.91
N ALA A 45 8.18 2.32 -21.75
CA ALA A 45 7.71 1.72 -20.51
C ALA A 45 8.40 0.36 -20.25
N GLU A 46 8.57 -0.47 -21.28
CA GLU A 46 9.32 -1.72 -21.20
C GLU A 46 10.79 -1.47 -20.82
N LEU A 47 11.46 -0.51 -21.46
CA LEU A 47 12.85 -0.15 -21.13
C LEU A 47 13.02 0.32 -19.68
N ARG A 48 12.06 1.09 -19.14
CA ARG A 48 12.05 1.48 -17.71
C ARG A 48 11.81 0.30 -16.79
N CYS A 49 10.94 -0.63 -17.18
CA CYS A 49 10.72 -1.88 -16.45
C CYS A 49 12.00 -2.71 -16.38
N VAL A 50 12.68 -2.93 -17.52
CA VAL A 50 13.97 -3.63 -17.59
C VAL A 50 15.03 -2.91 -16.74
N ALA A 51 15.12 -1.57 -16.83
CA ALA A 51 16.03 -0.78 -16.01
C ALA A 51 15.73 -0.86 -14.50
N SER A 52 14.48 -1.06 -14.11
CA SER A 52 14.07 -1.24 -12.71
C SER A 52 14.40 -2.63 -12.16
N VAL A 53 14.44 -3.65 -13.03
CA VAL A 53 14.84 -5.02 -12.70
C VAL A 53 16.37 -5.17 -12.70
N ALA A 54 17.08 -4.34 -13.47
CA ALA A 54 18.53 -4.35 -13.53
C ALA A 54 19.16 -3.63 -12.31
N VAL A 55 19.65 -4.46 -11.39
CA VAL A 55 20.52 -4.14 -10.23
C VAL A 55 19.79 -3.64 -8.97
N PRO A 56 19.88 -4.38 -7.84
CA PRO A 56 19.51 -3.86 -6.53
C PRO A 56 20.38 -2.63 -6.26
N ARG A 57 19.79 -1.43 -6.25
CA ARG A 57 20.46 -0.28 -5.67
C ARG A 57 20.50 -0.53 -4.17
N ILE A 58 21.66 -0.93 -3.66
CA ILE A 58 22.00 -0.79 -2.25
C ILE A 58 21.90 0.71 -1.99
N ILE A 59 20.77 1.14 -1.43
CA ILE A 59 20.61 2.50 -0.89
C ILE A 59 21.56 2.52 0.30
N PRO A 60 22.64 3.32 0.31
CA PRO A 60 23.49 3.42 1.48
C PRO A 60 22.65 3.90 2.65
N ASP A 61 22.87 3.35 3.85
CA ASP A 61 22.30 3.84 5.11
C ASP A 61 22.80 5.27 5.40
N GLY A 62 22.28 6.22 4.64
CA GLY A 62 22.52 7.64 4.79
C GLY A 62 21.41 8.22 5.65
N ARG A 63 21.75 8.67 6.86
CA ARG A 63 20.90 9.55 7.67
C ARG A 63 20.30 10.64 6.78
N TRP A 64 19.01 10.55 6.51
CA TRP A 64 18.25 11.63 5.90
C TRP A 64 18.17 12.79 6.90
N ARG A 65 19.21 13.62 6.95
CA ARG A 65 19.04 14.98 7.47
C ARG A 65 18.27 15.72 6.39
N LEU A 66 16.99 15.98 6.63
CA LEU A 66 16.27 17.04 5.92
C LEU A 66 17.19 18.27 5.98
N ALA A 67 17.69 18.70 4.82
CA ALA A 67 18.48 19.92 4.74
C ALA A 67 17.65 21.04 5.37
N GLU A 68 18.23 21.75 6.34
CA GLU A 68 17.59 22.95 6.87
C GLU A 68 17.19 23.84 5.70
N PRO A 69 15.95 24.39 5.68
CA PRO A 69 15.51 25.22 4.58
C PRO A 69 16.46 26.42 4.47
N ALA A 70 17.29 26.43 3.43
CA ALA A 70 18.11 27.58 3.10
C ALA A 70 17.19 28.80 3.00
N ALA A 71 17.55 29.92 3.64
CA ALA A 71 16.74 31.12 3.76
C ALA A 71 16.23 31.61 2.39
N ALA A 72 15.00 31.19 2.03
CA ALA A 72 14.38 31.41 0.73
C ALA A 72 14.08 32.90 0.42
N GLY A 73 14.26 33.79 1.40
CA GLY A 73 13.98 35.23 1.25
C GLY A 73 14.93 35.97 0.29
N ASN A 74 16.19 35.54 0.18
CA ASN A 74 17.18 36.30 -0.59
C ASN A 74 17.23 35.94 -2.08
N TRP A 75 16.82 34.72 -2.44
CA TRP A 75 16.84 34.25 -3.84
C TRP A 75 15.73 34.90 -4.67
N LEU A 76 14.49 34.92 -4.17
CA LEU A 76 13.35 35.56 -4.82
C LEU A 76 13.52 37.07 -5.04
N ARG A 77 14.21 37.76 -4.10
CA ARG A 77 14.50 39.19 -4.23
C ARG A 77 15.55 39.47 -5.31
N LYS A 78 16.66 38.72 -5.31
CA LYS A 78 17.68 38.81 -6.38
C LYS A 78 17.11 38.48 -7.76
N TRP A 79 16.24 37.49 -7.84
CA TRP A 79 15.60 37.07 -9.10
C TRP A 79 14.61 38.13 -9.62
N ARG A 80 13.87 38.80 -8.73
CA ARG A 80 13.00 39.94 -9.08
C ARG A 80 13.76 41.18 -9.55
N GLU A 81 14.97 41.42 -9.05
CA GLU A 81 15.79 42.58 -9.44
C GLU A 81 16.50 42.40 -10.79
N THR A 82 16.80 41.17 -11.19
CA THR A 82 17.55 40.89 -12.43
C THR A 82 16.68 40.64 -13.65
N MET A 83 15.41 40.23 -13.49
CA MET A 83 14.54 39.94 -14.64
C MET A 83 13.63 41.11 -15.03
N ARG A 84 13.93 41.74 -16.17
CA ARG A 84 13.04 42.70 -16.86
C ARG A 84 11.91 42.01 -17.64
N ILE A 85 11.31 40.97 -17.07
CA ILE A 85 10.14 40.34 -17.70
C ILE A 85 8.91 41.19 -17.36
N PRO A 86 8.14 41.68 -18.34
CA PRO A 86 6.90 42.39 -18.09
C PRO A 86 5.97 41.55 -17.21
N ARG A 87 5.40 42.13 -16.15
CA ARG A 87 4.59 41.41 -15.14
C ARG A 87 3.46 40.57 -15.77
N PHE A 88 2.91 41.03 -16.90
CA PHE A 88 1.90 40.32 -17.66
C PHE A 88 2.38 38.99 -18.25
N ALA A 89 3.62 38.92 -18.74
CA ALA A 89 4.17 37.69 -19.32
C ALA A 89 4.41 36.62 -18.25
N PHE A 90 4.87 37.03 -17.05
CA PHE A 90 5.05 36.12 -15.92
C PHE A 90 3.70 35.59 -15.41
N ALA A 91 2.70 36.45 -15.25
CA ALA A 91 1.36 36.04 -14.85
C ALA A 91 0.75 35.05 -15.86
N LEU A 92 0.94 35.30 -17.16
CA LEU A 92 0.45 34.43 -18.21
C LEU A 92 1.16 33.07 -18.18
N MET A 93 2.49 33.04 -18.02
CA MET A 93 3.28 31.81 -17.87
C MET A 93 2.83 30.97 -16.66
N VAL A 94 2.57 31.60 -15.51
CA VAL A 94 2.06 30.89 -14.32
C VAL A 94 0.67 30.32 -14.59
N LEU A 95 -0.21 31.07 -15.25
CA LEU A 95 -1.54 30.59 -15.65
C LEU A 95 -1.45 29.42 -16.64
N THR A 96 -0.56 29.45 -17.63
CA THR A 96 -0.37 28.31 -18.55
C THR A 96 0.20 27.10 -17.82
N LEU A 97 1.15 27.28 -16.90
CA LEU A 97 1.69 26.17 -16.10
C LEU A 97 0.61 25.54 -15.22
N LEU A 98 -0.27 26.35 -14.62
CA LEU A 98 -1.42 25.86 -13.85
C LEU A 98 -2.46 25.16 -14.74
N ALA A 99 -2.75 25.69 -15.93
CA ALA A 99 -3.67 25.07 -16.88
C ALA A 99 -3.13 23.74 -17.44
N LEU A 100 -1.84 23.69 -17.79
CA LEU A 100 -1.16 22.49 -18.26
C LEU A 100 -1.03 21.44 -17.15
N SER A 101 -0.78 21.86 -15.90
CA SER A 101 -0.76 20.91 -14.77
C SER A 101 -2.14 20.31 -14.53
N THR A 102 -3.22 21.10 -14.60
CA THR A 102 -4.59 20.55 -14.52
C THR A 102 -4.93 19.59 -15.67
N GLY A 103 -4.39 19.81 -16.88
CA GLY A 103 -4.56 18.90 -18.01
C GLY A 103 -3.87 17.54 -17.82
N LEU A 104 -2.69 17.52 -17.19
CA LEU A 104 -1.96 16.31 -16.83
C LEU A 104 -2.68 15.48 -15.74
N PHE A 105 -3.39 16.12 -14.81
CA PHE A 105 -4.23 15.42 -13.84
C PHE A 105 -5.45 14.76 -14.49
N LEU A 106 -6.07 15.41 -15.48
CA LEU A 106 -7.24 14.86 -16.19
C LEU A 106 -6.89 13.71 -17.13
N SER A 107 -5.69 13.68 -17.73
CA SER A 107 -5.27 12.57 -18.59
C SER A 107 -4.87 11.31 -17.82
N ARG A 108 -4.34 11.44 -16.59
CA ARG A 108 -4.12 10.29 -15.70
C ARG A 108 -5.39 9.74 -15.04
N ALA A 109 -6.48 10.50 -15.04
CA ALA A 109 -7.74 10.08 -14.41
C ALA A 109 -8.55 9.03 -15.22
N LYS A 110 -8.08 8.61 -16.41
CA LYS A 110 -8.84 7.71 -17.31
C LYS A 110 -8.39 6.25 -17.33
N GLU A 111 -7.30 5.88 -16.68
CA GLU A 111 -7.01 4.48 -16.41
C GLU A 111 -7.55 4.16 -15.01
N THR A 112 -8.86 3.92 -14.91
CA THR A 112 -9.39 3.25 -13.73
C THR A 112 -8.69 1.90 -13.62
N PRO A 113 -7.95 1.62 -12.53
CA PRO A 113 -7.25 0.34 -12.39
C PRO A 113 -8.28 -0.77 -12.53
N ARG A 114 -8.01 -1.70 -13.44
CA ARG A 114 -8.85 -2.87 -13.68
C ARG A 114 -8.58 -3.87 -12.55
N TRP A 115 -9.63 -4.26 -11.84
CA TRP A 115 -9.52 -5.16 -10.70
C TRP A 115 -9.94 -6.57 -11.10
N PHE A 116 -9.18 -7.57 -10.65
CA PHE A 116 -9.56 -8.97 -10.76
C PHE A 116 -10.18 -9.43 -9.45
N ALA A 117 -11.49 -9.61 -9.42
CA ALA A 117 -12.20 -10.21 -8.30
C ALA A 117 -12.25 -11.72 -8.50
N TYR A 118 -11.77 -12.49 -7.51
CA TYR A 118 -11.62 -13.93 -7.65
C TYR A 118 -11.92 -14.71 -6.37
N GLU A 119 -12.17 -15.99 -6.60
CA GLU A 119 -12.28 -17.05 -5.61
C GLU A 119 -11.21 -18.08 -5.90
N LEU A 120 -10.48 -18.47 -4.86
CA LEU A 120 -9.50 -19.54 -4.91
C LEU A 120 -10.00 -20.72 -4.09
N SER A 121 -10.05 -21.89 -4.70
CA SER A 121 -10.49 -23.13 -4.07
C SER A 121 -9.36 -24.17 -4.05
N GLY A 122 -9.41 -25.01 -3.02
CA GLY A 122 -8.46 -26.10 -2.82
C GLY A 122 -8.84 -27.37 -3.57
N ARG A 123 -8.03 -28.42 -3.41
CA ARG A 123 -8.21 -29.72 -4.08
C ARG A 123 -9.51 -30.44 -3.70
N ASP A 124 -10.13 -30.05 -2.60
CA ASP A 124 -11.42 -30.55 -2.11
C ASP A 124 -12.61 -29.66 -2.52
N GLY A 125 -12.38 -28.68 -3.40
CA GLY A 125 -13.38 -27.71 -3.85
C GLY A 125 -13.80 -26.70 -2.78
N LYS A 126 -13.17 -26.71 -1.60
CA LYS A 126 -13.44 -25.71 -0.56
C LYS A 126 -12.75 -24.41 -0.90
N MET A 127 -13.48 -23.31 -0.76
CA MET A 127 -12.92 -21.97 -0.86
C MET A 127 -11.83 -21.77 0.19
N ILE A 128 -10.63 -21.45 -0.26
CA ILE A 128 -9.50 -21.06 0.58
C ILE A 128 -9.60 -19.57 0.91
N THR A 129 -9.75 -18.74 -0.12
CA THR A 129 -9.85 -17.29 0.00
C THR A 129 -10.58 -16.70 -1.19
N GLY A 130 -11.09 -15.49 -1.03
CA GLY A 130 -11.58 -14.66 -2.12
C GLY A 130 -11.09 -13.23 -1.90
N GLY A 131 -10.95 -12.46 -2.99
CA GLY A 131 -10.48 -11.09 -2.90
C GLY A 131 -10.54 -10.38 -4.23
N ALA A 132 -10.01 -9.16 -4.27
CA ALA A 132 -9.70 -8.55 -5.54
C ALA A 132 -8.37 -7.82 -5.51
N VAL A 133 -7.64 -7.90 -6.63
CA VAL A 133 -6.32 -7.33 -6.79
C VAL A 133 -6.26 -6.55 -8.10
N PRO A 134 -5.52 -5.42 -8.17
CA PRO A 134 -5.28 -4.73 -9.42
C PRO A 134 -4.16 -5.44 -10.20
N ILE A 135 -3.92 -4.98 -11.42
CA ILE A 135 -2.73 -5.37 -12.19
C ILE A 135 -1.47 -4.89 -11.44
N ASN A 136 -0.56 -5.81 -11.17
CA ASN A 136 0.67 -5.57 -10.40
C ASN A 136 1.92 -5.99 -11.18
N ARG A 137 2.21 -5.32 -12.30
CA ARG A 137 3.39 -5.60 -13.13
C ARG A 137 4.72 -5.28 -12.44
N ALA A 138 4.72 -4.26 -11.59
CA ALA A 138 5.93 -3.79 -10.91
C ALA A 138 6.31 -4.64 -9.69
N GLY A 139 5.47 -5.61 -9.31
CA GLY A 139 5.71 -6.48 -8.16
C GLY A 139 5.61 -5.75 -6.82
N ASP A 140 4.68 -4.80 -6.70
CA ASP A 140 4.36 -4.14 -5.43
C ASP A 140 3.83 -5.19 -4.45
N PRO A 141 4.54 -5.49 -3.35
CA PRO A 141 4.14 -6.53 -2.40
C PRO A 141 2.76 -6.27 -1.79
N TYR A 142 2.29 -5.02 -1.78
CA TYR A 142 0.98 -4.66 -1.21
C TYR A 142 -0.20 -5.31 -1.95
N TYR A 143 -0.06 -5.56 -3.25
CA TYR A 143 -1.12 -6.14 -4.09
C TYR A 143 -0.94 -7.64 -4.35
N ASP A 144 0.08 -8.25 -3.75
CA ASP A 144 0.28 -9.68 -3.83
C ASP A 144 -0.66 -10.38 -2.82
N ASN A 145 -1.47 -11.33 -3.29
CA ASN A 145 -2.25 -12.14 -2.36
C ASN A 145 -1.44 -13.37 -1.96
N GLU A 146 -1.02 -13.36 -0.71
CA GLU A 146 -0.34 -14.47 -0.04
C GLU A 146 -1.29 -15.08 0.99
N ALA A 147 -1.60 -16.36 0.82
CA ALA A 147 -2.43 -17.09 1.77
C ALA A 147 -2.09 -18.58 1.78
N GLY A 148 -2.61 -19.28 2.78
CA GLY A 148 -2.51 -20.72 2.87
C GLY A 148 -3.67 -21.36 3.61
N MET A 149 -3.86 -22.64 3.34
CA MET A 149 -4.92 -23.44 3.95
C MET A 149 -4.33 -24.71 4.55
N ASN A 150 -4.69 -24.95 5.81
CA ASN A 150 -4.31 -26.16 6.52
C ASN A 150 -5.27 -27.29 6.18
N TYR A 151 -4.70 -28.46 5.95
CA TYR A 151 -5.36 -29.74 5.77
C TYR A 151 -4.86 -30.71 6.84
N ALA A 152 -5.52 -31.87 6.97
CA ALA A 152 -5.13 -32.89 7.94
C ALA A 152 -3.73 -33.48 7.67
N ASP A 153 -3.28 -33.44 6.41
CA ASP A 153 -2.05 -34.05 5.90
C ASP A 153 -1.00 -33.02 5.45
N GLY A 154 -1.28 -31.73 5.55
CA GLY A 154 -0.30 -30.68 5.28
C GLY A 154 -0.93 -29.29 5.13
N THR A 155 -0.16 -28.35 4.61
CA THR A 155 -0.60 -26.97 4.34
C THR A 155 -0.24 -26.63 2.90
N VAL A 156 -1.20 -26.06 2.17
CA VAL A 156 -0.95 -25.44 0.86
C VAL A 156 -0.72 -23.95 1.06
N TRP A 157 0.34 -23.43 0.46
CA TRP A 157 0.65 -22.01 0.38
C TRP A 157 0.64 -21.55 -1.06
N PHE A 158 0.20 -20.33 -1.28
CA PHE A 158 0.23 -19.70 -2.59
C PHE A 158 0.52 -18.21 -2.49
N HIS A 159 1.10 -17.70 -3.57
CA HIS A 159 1.28 -16.29 -3.88
C HIS A 159 0.75 -16.09 -5.30
N LEU A 160 -0.19 -15.15 -5.46
CA LEU A 160 -0.84 -14.85 -6.73
C LEU A 160 -0.64 -13.39 -7.11
N ARG A 161 -0.33 -13.15 -8.38
CA ARG A 161 -0.09 -11.81 -8.94
C ARG A 161 -0.71 -11.66 -10.32
N MET A 162 -1.35 -10.52 -10.57
CA MET A 162 -1.88 -10.17 -11.89
C MET A 162 -0.81 -9.44 -12.71
N LEU A 163 -0.28 -10.11 -13.74
CA LEU A 163 0.80 -9.58 -14.59
C LEU A 163 0.26 -8.73 -15.76
N GLY A 164 -1.04 -8.83 -16.04
CA GLY A 164 -1.77 -8.00 -17.00
C GLY A 164 -2.26 -8.77 -18.22
N GLN A 165 -2.80 -8.05 -19.19
CA GLN A 165 -3.57 -8.62 -20.29
C GLN A 165 -2.70 -8.99 -21.52
N ILE A 166 -3.04 -10.11 -22.16
CA ILE A 166 -2.55 -10.56 -23.46
C ILE A 166 -3.76 -10.90 -24.34
N GLY A 167 -4.12 -9.98 -25.24
CA GLY A 167 -5.33 -10.11 -26.06
C GLY A 167 -6.60 -10.14 -25.19
N GLU A 168 -7.39 -11.20 -25.30
CA GLU A 168 -8.58 -11.42 -24.47
C GLU A 168 -8.30 -12.21 -23.19
N THR A 169 -7.07 -12.70 -23.03
CA THR A 169 -6.64 -13.49 -21.87
C THR A 169 -5.78 -12.67 -20.92
N GLU A 170 -5.66 -13.16 -19.70
CA GLU A 170 -5.01 -12.47 -18.60
C GLU A 170 -3.86 -13.31 -18.09
N ARG A 171 -2.75 -12.65 -17.84
CA ARG A 171 -1.55 -13.32 -17.38
C ARG A 171 -1.49 -13.27 -15.86
N ILE A 172 -1.51 -14.44 -15.25
CA ILE A 172 -1.46 -14.63 -13.80
C ILE A 172 -0.13 -15.27 -13.44
N GLY A 173 0.64 -14.63 -12.57
CA GLY A 173 1.80 -15.21 -11.92
C GLY A 173 1.37 -15.94 -10.66
N ALA A 174 1.83 -17.18 -10.48
CA ALA A 174 1.57 -17.96 -9.28
C ALA A 174 2.84 -18.65 -8.77
N ARG A 175 3.04 -18.60 -7.46
CA ARG A 175 3.97 -19.47 -6.73
C ARG A 175 3.16 -20.31 -5.77
N THR A 176 3.41 -21.60 -5.76
CA THR A 176 2.61 -22.55 -4.97
C THR A 176 3.51 -23.57 -4.32
N LEU A 177 3.19 -23.94 -3.08
CA LEU A 177 3.96 -24.89 -2.28
C LEU A 177 3.02 -25.75 -1.45
N TRP A 178 3.26 -27.05 -1.45
CA TRP A 178 2.66 -27.97 -0.51
C TRP A 178 3.69 -28.37 0.54
N LEU A 179 3.30 -28.29 1.81
CA LEU A 179 4.11 -28.72 2.94
C LEU A 179 3.37 -29.81 3.70
N PRO A 180 3.85 -31.07 3.68
CA PRO A 180 3.31 -32.13 4.53
C PRO A 180 3.37 -31.77 6.02
N VAL A 181 2.53 -32.41 6.84
CA VAL A 181 2.55 -32.21 8.30
C VAL A 181 3.96 -32.44 8.86
N GLY A 182 4.43 -31.49 9.67
CA GLY A 182 5.71 -31.56 10.38
C GLY A 182 6.81 -30.65 9.83
N GLU A 183 6.65 -30.09 8.62
CA GLU A 183 7.57 -29.08 8.08
C GLU A 183 7.27 -27.67 8.62
N ARG A 184 8.32 -26.88 8.92
CA ARG A 184 8.21 -25.60 9.65
C ARG A 184 8.56 -24.33 8.85
N ASP A 185 9.18 -24.44 7.67
CA ASP A 185 9.54 -23.27 6.84
C ASP A 185 8.44 -22.93 5.84
N LYS A 186 7.70 -21.86 6.13
CA LYS A 186 6.37 -21.63 5.54
C LYS A 186 6.40 -20.64 4.39
N TRP A 187 6.97 -19.44 4.60
CA TRP A 187 6.70 -18.29 3.74
C TRP A 187 7.88 -17.84 2.88
N GLU A 188 9.08 -17.78 3.44
CA GLU A 188 10.25 -17.34 2.67
C GLU A 188 10.54 -18.29 1.52
N ARG A 189 10.26 -19.59 1.71
CA ARG A 189 10.37 -20.59 0.65
C ARG A 189 9.43 -20.29 -0.52
N VAL A 190 8.17 -19.96 -0.26
CA VAL A 190 7.19 -19.60 -1.31
C VAL A 190 7.64 -18.33 -2.04
N ARG A 191 8.06 -17.30 -1.31
CA ARG A 191 8.53 -16.04 -1.91
C ARG A 191 9.80 -16.21 -2.76
N GLY A 192 10.65 -17.15 -2.39
CA GLY A 192 11.87 -17.50 -3.13
C GLY A 192 11.65 -18.41 -4.34
N MET A 193 10.46 -19.00 -4.51
CA MET A 193 10.16 -19.88 -5.64
C MET A 193 10.00 -19.10 -6.95
N PRO A 194 10.37 -19.70 -8.10
CA PRO A 194 10.10 -19.11 -9.40
C PRO A 194 8.58 -18.93 -9.60
N GLU A 195 8.20 -17.75 -10.06
CA GLU A 195 6.81 -17.46 -10.44
C GLU A 195 6.48 -18.18 -11.75
N ARG A 196 5.37 -18.93 -11.77
CA ARG A 196 4.86 -19.59 -12.97
C ARG A 196 3.74 -18.75 -13.57
N GLU A 197 3.82 -18.50 -14.87
CA GLU A 197 2.81 -17.75 -15.60
C GLU A 197 1.72 -18.67 -16.16
N PHE A 198 0.47 -18.23 -16.01
CA PHE A 198 -0.71 -18.88 -16.55
C PHE A 198 -1.53 -17.88 -17.35
N LEU A 199 -2.20 -18.36 -18.40
CA LEU A 199 -3.19 -17.59 -19.13
C LEU A 199 -4.57 -17.93 -18.57
N TYR A 200 -5.33 -16.88 -18.27
CA TYR A 200 -6.63 -16.93 -17.66
C TYR A 200 -7.66 -16.23 -18.53
N SER A 201 -8.73 -16.93 -18.89
CA SER A 201 -9.89 -16.32 -19.54
C SER A 201 -10.92 -15.95 -18.45
N PRO A 202 -11.36 -14.69 -18.37
CA PRO A 202 -12.37 -14.27 -17.40
C PRO A 202 -13.63 -15.14 -17.42
N GLY A 203 -14.10 -15.57 -16.24
CA GLY A 203 -15.28 -16.44 -16.09
C GLY A 203 -15.01 -17.94 -16.24
N GLU A 204 -13.85 -18.32 -16.81
CA GLU A 204 -13.39 -19.72 -16.83
C GLU A 204 -12.72 -20.08 -15.51
N GLU A 205 -12.52 -21.38 -15.31
CA GLU A 205 -11.78 -21.93 -14.18
C GLU A 205 -10.35 -22.26 -14.61
N LEU A 206 -9.37 -21.70 -13.93
CA LEU A 206 -7.96 -22.01 -14.15
C LEU A 206 -7.44 -22.93 -13.04
N LYS A 207 -6.83 -24.04 -13.45
CA LYS A 207 -6.22 -25.02 -12.55
C LYS A 207 -4.72 -24.79 -12.46
N ILE A 208 -4.26 -24.43 -11.27
CA ILE A 208 -2.85 -24.20 -10.95
C ILE A 208 -2.30 -25.44 -10.26
N PRO A 209 -1.44 -26.24 -10.91
CA PRO A 209 -0.93 -27.47 -10.31
C PRO A 209 0.08 -27.17 -9.20
N VAL A 210 -0.08 -27.88 -8.09
CA VAL A 210 0.77 -27.83 -6.91
C VAL A 210 1.29 -29.24 -6.63
N GLU A 211 2.60 -29.40 -6.71
CA GLU A 211 3.26 -30.69 -6.52
C GLU A 211 2.94 -31.29 -5.14
N GLY A 212 2.52 -32.56 -5.11
CA GLY A 212 2.13 -33.26 -3.88
C GLY A 212 0.74 -32.91 -3.32
N TYR A 213 0.09 -31.86 -3.82
CA TYR A 213 -1.23 -31.42 -3.35
C TYR A 213 -2.36 -31.70 -4.36
N GLY A 214 -2.13 -31.44 -5.65
CA GLY A 214 -3.16 -31.49 -6.68
C GLY A 214 -3.25 -30.17 -7.43
N ASN A 215 -4.45 -29.63 -7.61
CA ASN A 215 -4.65 -28.32 -8.23
C ASN A 215 -5.28 -27.34 -7.24
N LEU A 216 -4.87 -26.08 -7.33
CA LEU A 216 -5.68 -24.95 -6.89
C LEU A 216 -6.56 -24.52 -8.05
N GLU A 217 -7.78 -24.11 -7.76
CA GLU A 217 -8.75 -23.67 -8.77
C GLU A 217 -9.03 -22.19 -8.53
N ILE A 218 -8.74 -21.35 -9.53
CA ILE A 218 -9.04 -19.92 -9.50
C ILE A 218 -10.13 -19.59 -10.50
N LYS A 219 -11.13 -18.85 -10.04
CA LYS A 219 -12.23 -18.35 -10.87
C LYS A 219 -12.52 -16.91 -10.48
N GLY A 220 -12.75 -16.05 -11.47
CA GLY A 220 -13.00 -14.66 -11.21
C GLY A 220 -13.47 -13.88 -12.43
N GLN A 221 -13.66 -12.59 -12.22
CA GLN A 221 -14.05 -11.65 -13.27
C GLN A 221 -13.32 -10.32 -13.07
N PHE A 222 -13.25 -9.54 -14.14
CA PHE A 222 -12.67 -8.21 -14.06
C PHE A 222 -13.73 -7.15 -13.93
N GLU A 223 -13.45 -6.21 -13.04
CA GLU A 223 -14.31 -5.08 -12.77
C GLU A 223 -13.56 -3.79 -13.14
N SER A 224 -14.27 -2.87 -13.78
CA SER A 224 -13.77 -1.53 -14.14
C SER A 224 -13.79 -0.57 -12.96
N THR A 225 -14.43 -0.98 -11.87
CA THR A 225 -14.52 -0.26 -10.60
C THR A 225 -13.86 -1.08 -9.51
N VAL A 226 -13.41 -0.41 -8.44
CA VAL A 226 -12.92 -1.09 -7.23
C VAL A 226 -14.05 -1.99 -6.71
N PRO A 227 -13.87 -3.32 -6.63
CA PRO A 227 -14.91 -4.23 -6.20
C PRO A 227 -15.39 -3.93 -4.79
N GLU A 228 -16.66 -4.18 -4.48
CA GLU A 228 -17.22 -3.86 -3.16
C GLU A 228 -16.47 -4.56 -2.02
N VAL A 229 -15.99 -5.79 -2.24
CA VAL A 229 -15.16 -6.54 -1.29
C VAL A 229 -13.86 -5.79 -0.97
N VAL A 230 -13.26 -5.14 -1.97
CA VAL A 230 -12.08 -4.29 -1.79
C VAL A 230 -12.48 -2.96 -1.17
N GLN A 231 -13.61 -2.34 -1.53
CA GLN A 231 -14.05 -1.09 -0.88
C GLN A 231 -14.32 -1.29 0.62
N ARG A 232 -15.07 -2.33 0.99
CA ARG A 232 -15.27 -2.74 2.40
C ARG A 232 -13.94 -3.10 3.07
N GLY A 233 -13.04 -3.69 2.29
CA GLY A 233 -11.69 -4.04 2.68
C GLY A 233 -10.66 -2.91 2.56
N LEU A 234 -11.02 -1.68 2.17
CA LEU A 234 -10.14 -0.50 2.09
C LEU A 234 -10.48 0.54 3.14
N TYR A 235 -11.76 0.58 3.53
CA TYR A 235 -12.28 1.58 4.44
C TYR A 235 -12.61 0.99 5.81
N PRO A 236 -12.48 1.77 6.88
CA PRO A 236 -12.98 1.37 8.19
C PRO A 236 -14.50 1.27 8.13
N GLU A 237 -15.05 0.16 8.61
CA GLU A 237 -16.50 0.01 8.76
C GLU A 237 -17.04 0.94 9.86
N ASP A 238 -18.31 1.33 9.73
CA ASP A 238 -18.97 2.15 10.74
C ASP A 238 -18.86 1.52 12.13
N GLY A 239 -18.33 2.28 13.09
CA GLY A 239 -18.14 1.81 14.46
C GLY A 239 -16.95 0.86 14.67
N LYS A 240 -16.05 0.69 13.68
CA LYS A 240 -14.82 -0.08 13.81
C LYS A 240 -13.57 0.77 13.56
N PHE A 241 -12.50 0.49 14.32
CA PHE A 241 -11.16 0.89 13.92
C PHE A 241 -10.64 -0.10 12.89
N ARG A 242 -9.88 0.39 11.92
CA ARG A 242 -9.08 -0.41 11.01
C ARG A 242 -7.61 -0.07 11.23
N ILE A 243 -6.77 -1.04 11.52
CA ILE A 243 -5.33 -0.82 11.57
C ILE A 243 -4.70 -1.57 10.41
N SER A 244 -4.15 -0.82 9.46
CA SER A 244 -3.39 -1.37 8.32
C SER A 244 -1.92 -1.01 8.44
N PRO A 245 -1.00 -1.94 8.19
CA PRO A 245 0.41 -1.64 8.07
C PRO A 245 0.67 -0.81 6.79
N PRO A 246 1.80 -0.08 6.71
CA PRO A 246 2.78 0.09 7.77
C PRO A 246 2.23 0.91 8.94
N VAL A 247 2.59 0.55 10.16
CA VAL A 247 2.32 1.34 11.36
C VAL A 247 3.62 1.98 11.82
N VAL A 248 3.61 3.29 12.00
CA VAL A 248 4.81 4.07 12.35
C VAL A 248 4.52 4.94 13.56
N LEU A 249 5.33 4.80 14.62
CA LEU A 249 5.28 5.69 15.76
C LEU A 249 6.47 6.66 15.72
N ILE A 250 6.16 7.95 15.78
CA ILE A 250 7.12 9.04 15.79
C ILE A 250 7.00 9.78 17.12
N ARG A 251 8.13 10.07 17.76
CA ARG A 251 8.22 10.96 18.91
C ARG A 251 8.97 12.22 18.48
N GLU A 252 8.28 13.35 18.48
CA GLU A 252 8.72 14.62 17.91
C GLU A 252 9.22 14.51 16.46
N LYS A 253 10.50 14.20 16.27
CA LYS A 253 11.15 14.06 14.95
C LYS A 253 11.89 12.73 14.79
N GLU A 254 11.78 11.85 15.78
CA GLU A 254 12.45 10.55 15.83
C GLU A 254 11.42 9.45 15.55
N MET A 255 11.70 8.61 14.56
CA MET A 255 10.94 7.39 14.34
C MET A 255 11.35 6.37 15.39
N LEU A 256 10.42 6.00 16.27
CA LEU A 256 10.67 5.01 17.32
C LEU A 256 10.45 3.60 16.82
N MET A 257 9.37 3.39 16.08
CA MET A 257 8.95 2.06 15.63
C MET A 257 8.36 2.13 14.23
N LYS A 258 8.61 1.08 13.44
CA LYS A 258 7.99 0.81 12.15
C LYS A 258 7.65 -0.68 12.07
N GLY A 259 6.37 -0.99 11.95
CA GLY A 259 5.86 -2.33 11.78
C GLY A 259 5.25 -2.46 10.39
N ASP A 260 5.74 -3.41 9.60
CA ASP A 260 5.26 -3.65 8.23
C ASP A 260 4.29 -4.85 8.15
N MET A 261 3.99 -5.49 9.28
CA MET A 261 3.12 -6.66 9.36
C MET A 261 2.06 -6.53 10.45
N GLY A 262 1.00 -7.32 10.30
CA GLY A 262 -0.16 -7.30 11.19
C GLY A 262 -1.18 -6.23 10.80
N GLY A 263 -2.43 -6.45 11.16
CA GLY A 263 -3.53 -5.55 10.87
C GLY A 263 -4.86 -6.16 11.27
N GLY A 264 -5.92 -5.37 11.27
CA GLY A 264 -7.23 -5.87 11.62
C GLY A 264 -8.30 -4.80 11.73
N GLN A 265 -9.53 -5.26 11.95
CA GLN A 265 -10.66 -4.42 12.32
C GLN A 265 -11.17 -4.77 13.70
N LEU A 266 -11.50 -3.77 14.51
CA LEU A 266 -11.97 -3.94 15.89
C LEU A 266 -13.10 -2.97 16.20
N SER A 267 -14.03 -3.36 17.08
CA SER A 267 -15.17 -2.52 17.44
C SER A 267 -14.73 -1.37 18.35
N ILE A 268 -15.04 -0.13 17.96
CA ILE A 268 -14.62 1.10 18.67
C ILE A 268 -15.13 1.11 20.11
N ASP A 269 -16.32 0.55 20.36
CA ASP A 269 -17.00 0.59 21.65
C ASP A 269 -16.57 -0.49 22.65
N LYS A 270 -15.91 -1.55 22.19
CA LYS A 270 -15.61 -2.75 22.99
C LYS A 270 -14.16 -3.14 23.01
N SER A 271 -13.35 -2.59 22.12
CA SER A 271 -11.98 -3.05 21.90
C SER A 271 -10.95 -1.94 22.05
N TYR A 272 -9.71 -2.37 22.22
CA TYR A 272 -8.53 -1.54 22.07
C TYR A 272 -7.58 -2.21 21.06
N PHE A 273 -6.67 -1.41 20.52
CA PHE A 273 -5.47 -1.93 19.89
C PHE A 273 -4.25 -1.39 20.62
N ALA A 274 -3.16 -2.13 20.57
CA ALA A 274 -1.88 -1.72 21.12
C ALA A 274 -0.78 -1.90 20.09
N TYR A 275 0.20 -1.00 20.12
CA TYR A 275 1.36 -1.03 19.25
C TYR A 275 2.62 -0.81 20.08
N GLY A 276 3.61 -1.68 19.93
CA GLY A 276 4.79 -1.65 20.77
C GLY A 276 5.84 -2.68 20.41
N ASP A 277 6.97 -2.61 21.10
CA ASP A 277 8.04 -3.61 21.11
C ASP A 277 8.61 -3.75 22.54
N GLN A 278 9.70 -4.51 22.70
CA GLN A 278 10.34 -4.69 24.01
C GLN A 278 11.19 -3.49 24.44
N ASP A 279 11.71 -2.70 23.51
CA ASP A 279 12.67 -1.62 23.80
C ASP A 279 11.98 -0.30 24.15
N HIS A 280 10.83 -0.04 23.55
CA HIS A 280 10.06 1.19 23.66
C HIS A 280 8.76 1.01 24.47
N GLY A 281 8.41 -0.24 24.81
CA GLY A 281 7.17 -0.60 25.48
C GLY A 281 5.95 -0.51 24.55
N TRP A 282 4.77 -0.55 25.17
CA TRP A 282 3.49 -0.72 24.48
C TRP A 282 2.58 0.49 24.66
N TYR A 283 2.06 1.00 23.55
CA TYR A 283 1.09 2.08 23.52
C TYR A 283 -0.27 1.49 23.23
N LEU A 284 -1.18 1.59 24.20
CA LEU A 284 -2.56 1.17 24.07
C LEU A 284 -3.42 2.34 23.61
N PHE A 285 -4.32 2.09 22.66
CA PHE A 285 -5.23 3.06 22.07
C PHE A 285 -6.69 2.59 22.21
N SER A 286 -7.56 3.46 22.73
CA SER A 286 -8.99 3.18 22.87
C SER A 286 -9.86 4.42 22.63
N ALA A 287 -11.05 4.25 22.04
CA ALA A 287 -12.03 5.33 21.97
C ALA A 287 -12.69 5.63 23.32
N LYS A 288 -12.62 4.72 24.30
CA LYS A 288 -13.16 4.93 25.64
C LYS A 288 -12.09 5.41 26.61
N PRO A 289 -12.45 6.28 27.58
CA PRO A 289 -11.52 6.71 28.62
C PRO A 289 -10.97 5.53 29.40
N ILE A 290 -9.65 5.54 29.64
CA ILE A 290 -8.94 4.55 30.45
C ILE A 290 -8.23 5.31 31.57
N ALA A 291 -8.26 4.79 32.80
CA ALA A 291 -7.67 5.51 33.92
C ALA A 291 -6.14 5.68 33.73
N GLY A 292 -5.68 6.92 33.88
CA GLY A 292 -4.28 7.30 33.65
C GLY A 292 -3.87 7.37 32.18
N ALA A 293 -4.80 7.23 31.23
CA ALA A 293 -4.54 7.50 29.83
C ALA A 293 -4.58 9.00 29.53
N VAL A 294 -3.77 9.43 28.59
CA VAL A 294 -3.79 10.80 28.04
C VAL A 294 -4.81 10.89 26.90
N GLU A 295 -5.43 12.06 26.74
CA GLU A 295 -6.29 12.33 25.59
C GLU A 295 -5.42 12.66 24.37
N GLY A 296 -5.72 12.00 23.26
CA GLY A 296 -5.19 12.24 21.93
C GLY A 296 -6.30 12.50 20.93
N THR A 297 -5.89 12.81 19.70
CA THR A 297 -6.77 13.07 18.56
C THR A 297 -6.46 12.10 17.44
N LEU A 298 -7.47 11.35 17.01
CA LEU A 298 -7.40 10.51 15.82
C LEU A 298 -8.08 11.23 14.66
N THR A 299 -7.34 11.46 13.58
CA THR A 299 -7.83 12.01 12.31
C THR A 299 -7.39 11.12 11.16
N MET A 300 -8.33 10.50 10.45
CA MET A 300 -8.04 9.59 9.34
C MET A 300 -7.07 8.46 9.74
N ASN A 301 -5.82 8.50 9.26
CA ASN A 301 -4.77 7.52 9.52
C ASN A 301 -3.72 7.98 10.55
N GLN A 302 -3.99 9.09 11.26
CA GLN A 302 -3.04 9.71 12.18
C GLN A 302 -3.62 9.86 13.58
N ILE A 303 -2.86 9.41 14.59
CA ILE A 303 -3.14 9.70 16.00
C ILE A 303 -2.07 10.63 16.54
N GLU A 304 -2.49 11.76 17.09
CA GLU A 304 -1.64 12.73 17.78
C GLU A 304 -1.94 12.73 19.28
N PHE A 305 -0.91 12.65 20.11
CA PHE A 305 -1.05 12.70 21.57
C PHE A 305 0.20 13.26 22.24
N LYS A 306 0.06 13.70 23.50
CA LYS A 306 1.17 14.18 24.32
C LYS A 306 1.34 13.28 25.55
N LEU A 307 2.52 12.73 25.73
CA LEU A 307 2.87 11.88 26.86
C LEU A 307 4.22 12.35 27.43
N ASP A 308 4.31 12.53 28.74
CA ASP A 308 5.52 13.04 29.43
C ASP A 308 6.11 14.29 28.80
N ASP A 309 5.24 15.26 28.49
CA ASP A 309 5.55 16.51 27.81
C ASP A 309 6.14 16.39 26.39
N ARG A 310 6.16 15.19 25.81
CA ARG A 310 6.62 14.96 24.43
C ARG A 310 5.45 14.70 23.50
N HIS A 311 5.59 15.18 22.27
CA HIS A 311 4.59 14.97 21.22
C HIS A 311 4.84 13.66 20.48
N TYR A 312 3.78 12.89 20.27
CA TYR A 312 3.80 11.63 19.54
C TYR A 312 2.80 11.64 18.39
N PHE A 313 3.18 10.95 17.32
CA PHE A 313 2.36 10.71 16.15
C PHE A 313 2.40 9.22 15.81
N LEU A 314 1.23 8.59 15.70
CA LEU A 314 1.10 7.26 15.11
C LEU A 314 0.46 7.39 13.73
N PHE A 315 1.09 6.82 12.72
CA PHE A 315 0.58 6.77 11.34
C PHE A 315 0.32 5.33 10.93
N THR A 316 -0.75 5.12 10.15
CA THR A 316 -1.06 3.85 9.48
C THR A 316 -1.08 4.03 7.97
N GLY A 317 -0.92 2.92 7.23
CA GLY A 317 -0.97 2.92 5.76
C GLY A 317 -2.32 3.39 5.21
N ASP A 318 -3.41 2.96 5.85
CA ASP A 318 -4.78 3.30 5.50
C ASP A 318 -5.47 4.14 6.61
N PRO A 319 -6.59 4.82 6.30
CA PRO A 319 -7.43 5.46 7.32
C PRO A 319 -7.89 4.49 8.42
N ILE A 320 -7.68 4.88 9.68
CA ILE A 320 -8.13 4.12 10.86
C ILE A 320 -9.64 4.27 11.08
N LEU A 321 -10.14 5.48 10.84
CA LEU A 321 -11.55 5.84 10.81
C LEU A 321 -11.74 7.08 9.93
N PHE A 322 -12.97 7.34 9.52
CA PHE A 322 -13.30 8.61 8.87
C PHE A 322 -13.68 9.68 9.87
N GLY A 323 -13.16 10.89 9.64
CA GLY A 323 -13.41 12.05 10.49
C GLY A 323 -12.39 12.20 11.63
N LYS A 324 -12.81 12.94 12.65
CA LYS A 324 -11.99 13.32 13.80
C LYS A 324 -12.64 12.85 15.09
N VAL A 325 -11.95 12.03 15.87
CA VAL A 325 -12.43 11.55 17.17
C VAL A 325 -11.37 11.70 18.25
N LYS A 326 -11.82 11.76 19.50
CA LYS A 326 -10.94 11.64 20.66
C LYS A 326 -10.52 10.18 20.83
N ILE A 327 -9.26 9.98 21.21
CA ILE A 327 -8.73 8.65 21.52
C ILE A 327 -7.88 8.73 22.79
N TRP A 328 -7.92 7.68 23.60
CA TRP A 328 -7.20 7.60 24.86
C TRP A 328 -5.99 6.71 24.68
N VAL A 329 -4.84 7.24 25.09
CA VAL A 329 -3.55 6.59 24.91
C VAL A 329 -2.89 6.35 26.26
N LYS A 330 -2.41 5.12 26.50
CA LYS A 330 -1.65 4.80 27.70
C LYS A 330 -0.43 3.97 27.34
N HIS A 331 0.71 4.33 27.92
CA HIS A 331 1.96 3.62 27.75
C HIS A 331 2.16 2.61 28.89
N PHE A 332 2.67 1.44 28.54
CA PHE A 332 2.99 0.35 29.45
C PHE A 332 4.38 -0.21 29.13
N PRO A 333 5.18 -0.59 30.13
CA PRO A 333 6.45 -1.28 29.90
C PRO A 333 6.26 -2.60 29.14
N SER A 334 5.22 -3.36 29.47
CA SER A 334 4.91 -4.64 28.85
C SER A 334 3.42 -4.79 28.49
N ILE A 335 3.13 -5.62 27.49
CA ILE A 335 1.75 -5.98 27.11
C ILE A 335 1.00 -6.67 28.25
N GLN A 336 1.70 -7.48 29.04
CA GLN A 336 1.09 -8.17 30.19
C GLN A 336 0.70 -7.22 31.32
N ASP A 337 1.26 -6.01 31.38
CA ASP A 337 0.94 -5.04 32.42
C ASP A 337 -0.50 -4.49 32.27
N PHE A 338 -1.07 -4.55 31.06
CA PHE A 338 -2.43 -4.07 30.80
C PHE A 338 -3.41 -5.17 30.37
N ASP A 339 -2.93 -6.25 29.75
CA ASP A 339 -3.72 -7.41 29.38
C ASP A 339 -3.04 -8.71 29.82
N PRO A 340 -3.34 -9.20 31.04
CA PRO A 340 -2.80 -10.45 31.55
C PRO A 340 -3.25 -11.68 30.74
N THR A 341 -4.30 -11.55 29.91
CA THR A 341 -4.81 -12.64 29.05
C THR A 341 -4.11 -12.70 27.71
N SER A 342 -3.35 -11.66 27.36
CA SER A 342 -2.51 -11.66 26.18
C SER A 342 -1.48 -12.79 26.31
N PRO A 343 -1.33 -13.65 25.28
CA PRO A 343 -0.41 -14.79 25.35
C PRO A 343 0.99 -14.32 25.80
N ARG A 344 1.63 -15.12 26.67
CA ARG A 344 3.03 -14.89 27.06
C ARG A 344 3.87 -14.81 25.78
N MET A 345 4.89 -13.95 25.81
CA MET A 345 5.79 -13.61 24.70
C MET A 345 6.61 -14.81 24.19
N ASP A 346 5.95 -15.88 23.75
CA ASP A 346 6.55 -16.98 22.99
C ASP A 346 6.58 -16.60 21.49
N TRP A 347 6.00 -15.44 21.13
CA TRP A 347 6.22 -14.73 19.85
C TRP A 347 7.61 -14.06 19.78
N ALA A 348 8.42 -14.13 20.85
CA ALA A 348 9.73 -13.50 21.00
C ALA A 348 10.87 -14.06 20.11
N ALA A 349 10.55 -14.70 18.98
CA ALA A 349 11.56 -14.89 17.95
C ALA A 349 11.83 -13.59 17.16
N GLU A 350 10.89 -12.63 17.17
CA GLU A 350 11.03 -11.35 16.47
C GLU A 350 10.93 -10.21 17.48
N ASN A 351 12.07 -9.60 17.85
CA ASN A 351 12.16 -8.37 18.67
C ASN A 351 11.64 -7.12 17.91
N GLY A 352 10.63 -7.29 17.06
CA GLY A 352 10.11 -6.25 16.18
C GLY A 352 8.86 -5.56 16.74
N PRO A 353 8.55 -4.34 16.26
CA PRO A 353 7.27 -3.70 16.53
C PRO A 353 6.09 -4.55 16.09
N ALA A 354 5.11 -4.72 16.97
CA ALA A 354 3.95 -5.58 16.75
C ALA A 354 2.64 -4.89 17.12
N LEU A 355 1.56 -5.34 16.47
CA LEU A 355 0.19 -4.97 16.79
C LEU A 355 -0.46 -6.05 17.66
N ALA A 356 -1.18 -5.61 18.68
CA ALA A 356 -2.03 -6.45 19.51
C ALA A 356 -3.44 -5.88 19.59
N PHE A 357 -4.42 -6.76 19.79
CA PHE A 357 -5.83 -6.42 19.89
C PHE A 357 -6.45 -7.09 21.11
N GLY A 358 -7.39 -6.42 21.76
CA GLY A 358 -8.11 -7.00 22.88
C GLY A 358 -9.43 -6.30 23.18
N GLU A 359 -10.13 -6.81 24.18
CA GLU A 359 -11.42 -6.27 24.62
C GLU A 359 -11.24 -5.41 25.87
N LEU A 360 -11.91 -4.26 25.92
CA LEU A 360 -11.78 -3.29 27.03
C LEU A 360 -12.13 -3.91 28.39
N LYS A 361 -13.07 -4.86 28.43
CA LYS A 361 -13.44 -5.58 29.66
C LYS A 361 -12.30 -6.41 30.27
N ASN A 362 -11.25 -6.69 29.49
CA ASN A 362 -10.09 -7.44 29.95
C ASN A 362 -9.03 -6.55 30.61
N LEU A 363 -9.14 -5.22 30.47
CA LEU A 363 -8.20 -4.29 31.08
C LEU A 363 -8.30 -4.38 32.61
N ALA A 364 -7.16 -4.65 33.25
CA ALA A 364 -7.07 -4.84 34.70
C ALA A 364 -7.64 -3.66 35.51
N VAL A 365 -7.67 -2.47 34.91
CA VAL A 365 -8.06 -1.19 35.52
C VAL A 365 -9.57 -1.09 35.81
N GLU A 366 -10.45 -1.85 35.14
CA GLU A 366 -11.89 -1.78 35.43
C GLU A 366 -12.31 -2.57 36.70
N LYS A 367 -11.43 -3.42 37.26
CA LYS A 367 -11.78 -4.22 38.44
C LYS A 367 -11.71 -3.46 39.77
N GLU A 368 -10.97 -2.36 39.87
CA GLU A 368 -10.83 -1.62 41.12
C GLU A 368 -11.95 -0.60 41.38
N GLY A 369 -12.81 -0.31 40.39
CA GLY A 369 -13.94 0.62 40.53
C GLY A 369 -15.28 0.00 40.97
N SER A 370 -15.37 -1.33 41.05
CA SER A 370 -16.64 -2.05 41.26
C SER A 370 -16.86 -2.55 42.70
N SER A 371 -15.95 -2.30 43.64
CA SER A 371 -16.06 -2.80 45.02
C SER A 371 -16.57 -1.77 46.03
N LEU A 372 -17.18 -0.68 45.59
CA LEU A 372 -17.92 0.26 46.44
C LEU A 372 -19.38 0.32 46.01
N LYS A 373 -20.14 -0.72 46.36
CA LYS A 373 -21.59 -0.67 46.55
C LYS A 373 -22.00 -1.49 47.74
#